data_AF-A0A497DRA1-F1
#
_entry.id   AF-A0A497DRA1-F1
#
_cell.length_a   1.000
_cell.length_b   1.000
_cell.length_c   1.000
_cell.angle_alpha   90.00
_cell.angle_beta   90.00
_cell.angle_gamma   90.00
#
_symmetry.space_group_name_H-M   'P 1'
#
loop_
_entity.id
_entity.type
_entity.pdbx_description
1 polymer ?
#
loop_
_entity_poly.entity_id
_entity_poly.type
_entity_poly.pdbx_seq_one_letter_code
_entity_poly.pdbx_strand_id
1 'polypeptide(L)'
;MKKLLLYFAAPALLLGAFFLLSSNSTTPLSTVESDEATEAEFVGSAACAACHQTKYDDWVASGHPYKFTIITGGVAPTYPAEAVNFQDQYMDSLGDGSHTWSDIGGVIGGYGWKARFVGTDGHIVGTAGSAFSTGLGHNQMNFFGGEDHGWVDYHPGDEKIYNYGCFKCHTTGGDTASSWLAGVDGLGTFTEGGVGCEGCHGPGSDHASSMSADDIDLVYEFAHLDNSIGGLERYGTVQTPDPEGDDVNFLCGTCHNRGYTNKIDASGGFVKHHEQWDEMASSLHMESGLTCITCHDPHKRVIWDGEGIIKNCGECHSAQVATVNHGVGATCLDCHMPYAAKSGTTRGGSGFKGDVRSHLLAITPDTASMFIADGSAVRDDDERKASLSPAYSCLGCHNNDAGDGIPDKTLDEAVAGSVGMHQWATNVPNTTDELRMGIYPNPSGGETMINVNLPSSAEVEMSIYNATGQVVYMETGKTYSNGSQVIYWDGKSSSGEDVKAGYYFVKVTAGSLTSVDKLILMK
;
A
#
# COMPACT_ATOMS: atom_id res chain seq x y z
N MET A 1 10.78 69.72 -57.26
CA MET A 1 11.87 69.40 -58.21
C MET A 1 11.60 67.95 -58.68
N LYS A 2 10.86 67.68 -59.77
CA LYS A 2 11.29 67.53 -61.20
C LYS A 2 12.61 66.72 -61.30
N LYS A 3 12.75 65.55 -61.95
CA LYS A 3 12.08 64.79 -63.05
C LYS A 3 12.42 63.26 -62.86
N LEU A 4 11.64 62.23 -63.23
CA LEU A 4 11.18 61.73 -64.57
C LEU A 4 12.38 61.43 -65.51
N LEU A 5 12.64 60.28 -66.18
CA LEU A 5 11.89 59.33 -67.04
C LEU A 5 12.89 58.18 -67.41
N LEU A 6 12.51 56.89 -67.41
CA LEU A 6 12.05 55.99 -68.51
C LEU A 6 13.10 55.11 -69.26
N TYR A 7 12.75 53.81 -69.35
CA TYR A 7 12.70 52.88 -70.52
C TYR A 7 14.01 52.43 -71.20
N PHE A 8 14.18 51.22 -71.77
CA PHE A 8 13.31 50.26 -72.50
C PHE A 8 13.78 48.80 -72.23
N ALA A 9 12.90 47.80 -72.02
CA ALA A 9 12.27 46.86 -73.00
C ALA A 9 13.27 46.11 -73.91
N ALA A 10 13.24 44.77 -74.09
CA ALA A 10 12.16 43.98 -74.67
C ALA A 10 12.47 42.44 -74.65
N PRO A 11 11.50 41.56 -75.01
CA PRO A 11 11.29 40.22 -74.45
C PRO A 11 11.40 39.05 -75.45
N ALA A 12 11.20 37.81 -74.99
CA ALA A 12 10.77 36.69 -75.83
C ALA A 12 9.68 35.84 -75.13
N LEU A 13 8.62 35.59 -75.90
CA LEU A 13 7.37 34.89 -75.60
C LEU A 13 7.55 33.36 -75.43
N LEU A 14 6.58 32.71 -74.76
CA LEU A 14 5.68 31.77 -75.47
C LEU A 14 4.41 31.44 -74.66
N LEU A 15 3.31 31.36 -75.42
CA LEU A 15 1.91 31.24 -75.04
C LEU A 15 1.52 29.85 -74.52
N GLY A 16 0.42 29.82 -73.74
CA GLY A 16 -0.46 28.65 -73.61
C GLY A 16 -1.71 28.97 -72.79
N ALA A 17 -2.85 29.09 -73.46
CA ALA A 17 -4.21 29.14 -72.91
C ALA A 17 -4.86 27.74 -73.15
N PHE A 18 -5.89 27.19 -72.49
CA PHE A 18 -7.05 27.70 -71.76
C PHE A 18 -7.76 26.47 -71.11
N PHE A 19 -8.74 26.72 -70.22
CA PHE A 19 -9.87 25.87 -69.73
C PHE A 19 -9.82 25.19 -68.33
N LEU A 20 -10.50 25.89 -67.39
CA LEU A 20 -11.47 25.52 -66.33
C LEU A 20 -11.24 24.29 -65.42
N LEU A 21 -11.30 24.50 -64.10
CA LEU A 21 -12.15 23.79 -63.11
C LEU A 21 -12.08 24.47 -61.72
N SER A 22 -13.11 24.23 -60.91
CA SER A 22 -13.62 24.96 -59.73
C SER A 22 -12.64 25.19 -58.56
N SER A 23 -12.77 26.36 -57.94
CA SER A 23 -12.07 26.80 -56.72
C SER A 23 -12.58 26.12 -55.45
N ASN A 24 -11.71 25.38 -54.77
CA ASN A 24 -11.84 25.09 -53.33
C ASN A 24 -10.79 25.93 -52.61
N SER A 25 -11.23 26.93 -51.85
CA SER A 25 -10.38 27.78 -51.02
C SER A 25 -9.92 27.00 -49.79
N THR A 26 -8.65 26.59 -49.79
CA THR A 26 -7.96 26.10 -48.60
C THR A 26 -7.72 27.28 -47.65
N THR A 27 -8.57 27.41 -46.63
CA THR A 27 -8.23 28.18 -45.44
C THR A 27 -7.02 27.53 -44.77
N PRO A 28 -6.00 28.30 -44.37
CA PRO A 28 -4.89 27.76 -43.59
C PRO A 28 -5.43 27.24 -42.27
N LEU A 29 -5.01 26.03 -41.86
CA LEU A 29 -5.25 25.49 -40.53
C LEU A 29 -4.82 26.55 -39.51
N SER A 30 -5.76 27.06 -38.72
CA SER A 30 -5.41 27.73 -37.48
C SER A 30 -4.72 26.70 -36.61
N THR A 31 -3.53 27.03 -36.13
CA THR A 31 -2.99 26.40 -34.93
C THR A 31 -4.06 26.55 -33.85
N VAL A 32 -4.71 25.44 -33.51
CA VAL A 32 -5.40 25.32 -32.24
C VAL A 32 -4.27 25.43 -31.23
N GLU A 33 -4.17 26.58 -30.56
CA GLU A 33 -3.53 26.61 -29.26
C GLU A 33 -4.23 25.54 -28.44
N SER A 34 -3.50 24.49 -28.08
CA SER A 34 -3.94 23.62 -26.99
C SER A 34 -4.10 24.55 -25.80
N ASP A 35 -5.33 24.79 -25.36
CA ASP A 35 -5.56 25.22 -23.99
C ASP A 35 -4.78 24.22 -23.13
N GLU A 36 -3.71 24.67 -22.46
CA GLU A 36 -3.11 23.90 -21.39
C GLU A 36 -4.25 23.70 -20.38
N ALA A 37 -4.76 22.47 -20.29
CA ALA A 37 -5.67 22.11 -19.22
C ALA A 37 -4.94 22.45 -17.92
N THR A 38 -5.52 23.33 -17.11
CA THR A 38 -5.00 23.62 -15.77
C THR A 38 -4.98 22.32 -14.99
N GLU A 39 -3.82 21.97 -14.44
CA GLU A 39 -3.66 20.78 -13.59
C GLU A 39 -4.59 20.88 -12.36
N ALA A 40 -5.19 19.77 -11.98
CA ALA A 40 -6.10 19.72 -10.84
C ALA A 40 -5.35 20.12 -9.55
N GLU A 41 -6.00 20.91 -8.70
CA GLU A 41 -5.44 21.47 -7.47
C GLU A 41 -5.98 20.75 -6.24
N PHE A 42 -5.13 20.64 -5.21
CA PHE A 42 -5.56 20.15 -3.90
C PHE A 42 -6.42 21.21 -3.19
N VAL A 43 -7.64 20.85 -2.79
CA VAL A 43 -8.61 21.74 -2.15
C VAL A 43 -8.67 21.59 -0.62
N GLY A 44 -8.00 20.56 -0.08
CA GLY A 44 -7.92 20.22 1.34
C GLY A 44 -9.12 19.42 1.84
N SER A 45 -8.87 18.51 2.79
CA SER A 45 -9.89 17.60 3.35
C SER A 45 -11.13 18.33 3.91
N ALA A 46 -10.96 19.55 4.43
CA ALA A 46 -12.07 20.35 4.95
C ALA A 46 -13.09 20.73 3.85
N ALA A 47 -12.68 20.88 2.59
CA ALA A 47 -13.59 21.16 1.48
C ALA A 47 -14.50 19.96 1.18
N CYS A 48 -13.98 18.74 1.36
CA CYS A 48 -14.73 17.50 1.14
C CYS A 48 -15.91 17.33 2.11
N ALA A 49 -15.78 17.86 3.35
CA ALA A 49 -16.80 17.73 4.40
C ALA A 49 -18.16 18.34 4.00
N ALA A 50 -18.17 19.37 3.14
CA ALA A 50 -19.38 20.04 2.70
C ALA A 50 -20.38 19.10 1.99
N CYS A 51 -19.86 18.08 1.29
CA CYS A 51 -20.65 17.07 0.59
C CYS A 51 -20.57 15.68 1.27
N HIS A 52 -19.46 15.37 1.95
CA HIS A 52 -19.14 14.05 2.51
C HIS A 52 -18.96 14.05 4.03
N GLN A 53 -19.78 14.83 4.76
CA GLN A 53 -19.64 15.01 6.21
C GLN A 53 -19.46 13.71 7.00
N THR A 54 -20.23 12.67 6.72
CA THR A 54 -20.10 11.38 7.44
C THR A 54 -18.74 10.73 7.23
N LYS A 55 -18.21 10.74 6.00
CA LYS A 55 -16.88 10.19 5.71
C LYS A 55 -15.78 11.04 6.30
N TYR A 56 -15.96 12.35 6.31
CA TYR A 56 -15.05 13.28 6.98
C TYR A 56 -15.00 13.01 8.49
N ASP A 57 -16.16 12.85 9.15
CA ASP A 57 -16.25 12.57 10.59
C ASP A 57 -15.56 11.23 10.94
N ASP A 58 -15.82 10.18 10.14
CA ASP A 58 -15.15 8.87 10.28
C ASP A 58 -13.61 9.01 10.13
N TRP A 59 -13.15 9.76 9.12
CA TRP A 59 -11.73 9.98 8.83
C TRP A 59 -11.03 10.80 9.92
N VAL A 60 -11.64 11.89 10.42
CA VAL A 60 -11.10 12.70 11.53
C VAL A 60 -10.98 11.88 12.81
N ALA A 61 -11.85 10.89 12.99
CA ALA A 61 -11.82 9.93 14.08
C ALA A 61 -10.79 8.81 13.88
N SER A 62 -10.06 8.79 12.76
CA SER A 62 -9.00 7.83 12.44
C SER A 62 -7.59 8.35 12.77
N GLY A 63 -6.57 7.52 12.58
CA GLY A 63 -5.16 7.91 12.77
C GLY A 63 -4.49 8.52 11.54
N HIS A 64 -5.12 8.48 10.37
CA HIS A 64 -4.59 9.02 9.12
C HIS A 64 -4.37 10.55 9.13
N PRO A 65 -5.32 11.39 9.60
CA PRO A 65 -5.10 12.85 9.68
C PRO A 65 -3.93 13.24 10.58
N TYR A 66 -3.55 12.37 11.51
CA TYR A 66 -2.56 12.66 12.54
C TYR A 66 -1.23 11.95 12.29
N LYS A 67 -0.97 11.48 11.06
CA LYS A 67 0.35 10.92 10.70
C LYS A 67 1.43 11.99 10.70
N PHE A 68 1.07 13.24 10.45
CA PHE A 68 1.89 14.41 10.71
C PHE A 68 1.02 15.59 11.14
N THR A 69 1.44 16.32 12.16
CA THR A 69 0.77 17.55 12.60
C THR A 69 1.78 18.68 12.65
N ILE A 70 1.53 19.75 11.89
CA ILE A 70 2.33 20.97 11.95
C ILE A 70 2.10 21.65 13.30
N ILE A 71 3.17 22.09 13.94
CA ILE A 71 3.12 22.84 15.19
C ILE A 71 3.25 24.32 14.89
N THR A 72 2.23 25.10 15.29
CA THR A 72 2.20 26.56 15.11
C THR A 72 2.14 27.26 16.45
N GLY A 73 2.93 28.32 16.61
CA GLY A 73 2.89 29.17 17.81
C GLY A 73 3.40 28.52 19.09
N GLY A 74 4.12 27.39 18.97
CA GLY A 74 4.65 26.66 20.12
C GLY A 74 3.58 26.02 21.01
N VAL A 75 2.49 25.54 20.39
CA VAL A 75 1.37 24.90 21.09
C VAL A 75 1.32 23.43 20.73
N ALA A 76 1.12 22.58 21.74
CA ALA A 76 0.98 21.14 21.57
C ALA A 76 -0.19 20.79 20.61
N PRO A 77 -0.08 19.72 19.81
CA PRO A 77 -1.15 19.30 18.92
C PRO A 77 -2.39 18.85 19.69
N THR A 78 -3.57 18.93 19.08
CA THR A 78 -4.81 18.39 19.66
C THR A 78 -5.21 17.13 18.92
N TYR A 79 -5.52 16.06 19.66
CA TYR A 79 -6.05 14.82 19.09
C TYR A 79 -7.49 14.58 19.58
N PRO A 80 -8.29 13.79 18.83
CA PRO A 80 -9.59 13.31 19.26
C PRO A 80 -9.59 12.70 20.66
N ALA A 81 -10.72 12.83 21.35
CA ALA A 81 -10.90 12.44 22.76
C ALA A 81 -10.53 10.97 23.01
N GLU A 82 -10.78 10.10 22.04
CA GLU A 82 -10.50 8.66 22.11
C GLU A 82 -8.99 8.37 22.15
N ALA A 83 -8.16 9.26 21.59
CA ALA A 83 -6.71 9.19 21.66
C ALA A 83 -6.14 9.83 22.96
N VAL A 84 -6.96 10.52 23.76
CA VAL A 84 -6.51 11.33 24.92
C VAL A 84 -5.93 10.48 26.04
N ASN A 85 -6.36 9.23 26.21
CA ASN A 85 -5.82 8.32 27.24
C ASN A 85 -4.31 8.03 27.10
N PHE A 86 -3.67 8.46 26.01
CA PHE A 86 -2.25 8.30 25.75
C PHE A 86 -1.46 9.63 25.85
N GLN A 87 -2.13 10.76 26.16
CA GLN A 87 -1.51 12.10 26.18
C GLN A 87 -0.83 12.46 27.50
N ASP A 88 -1.14 11.75 28.59
CA ASP A 88 -0.93 12.19 29.96
C ASP A 88 0.55 12.32 30.43
N GLN A 89 1.54 12.10 29.56
CA GLN A 89 2.97 12.18 29.96
C GLN A 89 3.92 12.88 29.00
N TYR A 90 3.57 13.11 27.72
CA TYR A 90 4.51 13.69 26.74
C TYR A 90 4.14 15.11 26.31
N MET A 91 2.91 15.54 26.56
CA MET A 91 2.41 16.86 26.13
C MET A 91 2.90 18.00 27.04
N ASP A 92 3.17 17.68 28.31
CA ASP A 92 3.62 18.64 29.33
C ASP A 92 5.14 18.82 29.38
N SER A 93 5.90 17.80 28.97
CA SER A 93 7.37 17.81 28.95
C SER A 93 7.88 16.94 27.81
N LEU A 94 8.55 17.55 26.84
CA LEU A 94 9.16 16.85 25.72
C LEU A 94 10.50 16.24 26.13
N GLY A 95 10.69 14.96 25.82
CA GLY A 95 11.90 14.20 26.12
C GLY A 95 12.27 14.25 27.60
N ASP A 96 13.49 14.72 27.89
CA ASP A 96 14.03 14.93 29.24
C ASP A 96 13.66 16.30 29.85
N GLY A 97 12.80 17.09 29.19
CA GLY A 97 12.41 18.43 29.60
C GLY A 97 13.35 19.54 29.11
N SER A 98 14.32 19.22 28.26
CA SER A 98 15.21 20.21 27.62
C SER A 98 14.56 20.98 26.46
N HIS A 99 13.43 20.49 25.95
CA HIS A 99 12.72 21.07 24.81
C HIS A 99 11.31 21.53 25.21
N THR A 100 10.87 22.56 24.50
CA THR A 100 9.52 23.10 24.60
C THR A 100 8.85 23.04 23.24
N TRP A 101 7.53 23.22 23.21
CA TRP A 101 6.79 23.24 21.94
C TRP A 101 7.23 24.36 20.99
N SER A 102 7.92 25.42 21.47
CA SER A 102 8.50 26.43 20.56
C SER A 102 9.70 25.93 19.76
N ASP A 103 10.31 24.83 20.18
CA ASP A 103 11.43 24.19 19.48
C ASP A 103 10.95 23.21 18.39
N ILE A 104 9.65 22.91 18.35
CA ILE A 104 9.05 21.88 17.50
C ILE A 104 8.32 22.52 16.32
N GLY A 105 8.67 22.11 15.10
CA GLY A 105 7.97 22.45 13.86
C GLY A 105 6.86 21.45 13.49
N GLY A 106 6.97 20.19 13.91
CA GLY A 106 5.97 19.17 13.61
C GLY A 106 6.05 17.91 14.47
N VAL A 107 4.96 17.15 14.52
CA VAL A 107 4.85 15.86 15.22
C VAL A 107 4.49 14.77 14.23
N ILE A 108 5.28 13.70 14.20
CA ILE A 108 5.02 12.50 13.41
C ILE A 108 4.29 11.50 14.31
N GLY A 109 3.04 11.18 13.97
CA GLY A 109 2.19 10.31 14.79
C GLY A 109 1.59 11.03 16.00
N GLY A 110 1.61 10.39 17.17
CA GLY A 110 0.98 10.87 18.40
C GLY A 110 -0.46 10.42 18.63
N TYR A 111 -1.08 9.80 17.62
CA TYR A 111 -2.41 9.19 17.72
C TYR A 111 -2.37 7.81 18.40
N GLY A 112 -2.15 7.78 19.71
CA GLY A 112 -2.30 6.58 20.55
C GLY A 112 -1.38 5.39 20.23
N TRP A 113 -0.27 5.60 19.49
CA TRP A 113 0.70 4.55 19.18
C TRP A 113 2.18 4.91 19.45
N LYS A 114 2.70 5.94 18.79
CA LYS A 114 4.00 6.55 19.09
C LYS A 114 4.06 7.97 18.54
N ALA A 115 4.92 8.82 19.10
CA ALA A 115 5.17 10.18 18.61
C ALA A 115 6.66 10.41 18.38
N ARG A 116 7.00 11.13 17.31
CA ARG A 116 8.34 11.70 17.08
C ARG A 116 8.22 13.18 16.75
N PHE A 117 9.31 13.91 16.91
CA PHE A 117 9.28 15.37 16.90
C PHE A 117 10.27 15.90 15.87
N VAL A 118 9.80 16.83 15.05
CA VAL A 118 10.60 17.55 14.07
C VAL A 118 10.88 18.93 14.64
N GLY A 119 12.15 19.30 14.77
CA GLY A 119 12.55 20.60 15.28
C GLY A 119 12.26 21.73 14.29
N THR A 120 12.33 22.98 14.75
CA THR A 120 12.26 24.16 13.87
C THR A 120 13.47 24.31 12.94
N ASP A 121 14.42 23.38 12.99
CA ASP A 121 15.56 23.21 12.09
C ASP A 121 15.30 22.16 10.98
N GLY A 122 14.08 21.59 10.93
CA GLY A 122 13.67 20.58 9.96
C GLY A 122 14.20 19.16 10.24
N HIS A 123 15.00 18.97 11.29
CA HIS A 123 15.54 17.67 11.65
C HIS A 123 14.61 16.96 12.62
N ILE A 124 14.65 15.62 12.65
CA ILE A 124 14.07 14.90 13.78
C ILE A 124 14.92 15.25 15.01
N VAL A 125 14.27 15.73 16.07
CA VAL A 125 14.92 16.11 17.33
C VAL A 125 15.81 14.97 17.80
N GLY A 126 16.95 15.25 18.42
CA GLY A 126 17.84 14.22 18.98
C GLY A 126 18.63 13.38 17.97
N THR A 127 18.40 13.49 16.66
CA THR A 127 19.23 12.82 15.65
C THR A 127 20.49 13.64 15.34
N ALA A 128 21.49 13.05 14.67
CA ALA A 128 22.65 13.79 14.23
C ALA A 128 22.23 14.95 13.30
N GLY A 129 22.96 16.06 13.32
CA GLY A 129 22.64 17.26 12.53
C GLY A 129 21.56 18.16 13.14
N SER A 130 20.72 17.67 14.06
CA SER A 130 19.72 18.52 14.72
C SER A 130 20.35 19.53 15.67
N ALA A 131 19.92 20.79 15.57
CA ALA A 131 20.19 21.87 16.53
C ALA A 131 19.62 21.58 17.93
N PHE A 132 18.69 20.63 18.02
CA PHE A 132 18.04 20.18 19.24
C PHE A 132 18.58 18.82 19.71
N SER A 133 19.84 18.49 19.38
CA SER A 133 20.48 17.29 19.89
C SER A 133 21.02 17.51 21.31
N THR A 134 20.49 16.79 22.29
CA THR A 134 21.02 16.77 23.66
C THR A 134 22.07 15.68 23.90
N GLY A 135 22.37 14.86 22.87
CA GLY A 135 23.26 13.71 22.99
C GLY A 135 22.66 12.51 23.74
N LEU A 136 21.40 12.60 24.20
CA LEU A 136 20.59 11.52 24.75
C LEU A 136 19.25 11.56 24.02
N GLY A 137 18.98 10.57 23.16
CA GLY A 137 17.96 10.64 22.14
C GLY A 137 16.52 10.46 22.64
N HIS A 138 15.99 11.27 23.55
CA HIS A 138 14.56 11.17 23.90
C HIS A 138 13.62 11.77 22.82
N ASN A 139 13.69 11.26 21.59
CA ASN A 139 13.03 11.80 20.40
C ASN A 139 11.89 10.92 19.87
N GLN A 140 11.63 9.80 20.51
CA GLN A 140 10.42 9.01 20.31
C GLN A 140 9.72 8.72 21.65
N MET A 141 8.41 8.92 21.68
CA MET A 141 7.55 8.48 22.77
C MET A 141 6.76 7.24 22.33
N ASN A 142 6.86 6.14 23.09
CA ASN A 142 6.11 4.90 22.89
C ASN A 142 5.03 4.73 23.97
N PHE A 143 3.77 4.56 23.56
CA PHE A 143 2.64 4.52 24.51
C PHE A 143 2.33 3.13 25.09
N PHE A 144 2.87 2.06 24.50
CA PHE A 144 2.61 0.68 24.95
C PHE A 144 3.74 0.16 25.84
N GLY A 145 3.41 -0.55 26.92
CA GLY A 145 4.38 -1.10 27.88
C GLY A 145 5.26 -2.19 27.25
N GLY A 146 6.52 -2.31 27.67
CA GLY A 146 7.52 -3.22 27.09
C GLY A 146 8.94 -2.76 27.43
N GLU A 147 9.95 -3.30 26.74
CA GLU A 147 11.37 -2.90 26.94
C GLU A 147 11.61 -1.42 26.60
N ASP A 148 10.94 -0.92 25.57
CA ASP A 148 11.12 0.43 25.02
C ASP A 148 9.93 1.36 25.32
N HIS A 149 9.26 1.18 26.47
CA HIS A 149 8.13 2.04 26.85
C HIS A 149 8.58 3.43 27.32
N GLY A 150 7.82 4.48 26.97
CA GLY A 150 8.14 5.86 27.33
C GLY A 150 9.06 6.54 26.31
N TRP A 151 9.88 7.48 26.79
CA TRP A 151 10.83 8.23 25.97
C TRP A 151 12.07 7.40 25.62
N VAL A 152 12.34 7.20 24.34
CA VAL A 152 13.45 6.38 23.81
C VAL A 152 14.16 7.02 22.63
N ASP A 153 15.37 6.52 22.38
CA ASP A 153 16.26 6.85 21.26
C ASP A 153 15.79 6.30 19.92
N TYR A 154 15.58 7.19 18.97
CA TYR A 154 15.34 6.92 17.57
C TYR A 154 16.50 7.47 16.73
N HIS A 155 17.37 6.58 16.26
CA HIS A 155 18.50 6.88 15.37
C HIS A 155 19.36 8.10 15.80
N PRO A 156 19.86 8.17 17.04
CA PRO A 156 20.61 9.33 17.53
C PRO A 156 21.92 9.58 16.75
N GLY A 157 22.48 8.54 16.11
CA GLY A 157 23.71 8.64 15.32
C GLY A 157 23.50 8.94 13.83
N ASP A 158 22.26 8.90 13.33
CA ASP A 158 21.97 9.18 11.93
C ASP A 158 21.50 10.62 11.77
N GLU A 159 21.78 11.25 10.62
CA GLU A 159 21.13 12.50 10.25
C GLU A 159 19.75 12.19 9.65
N LYS A 160 18.68 12.66 10.31
CA LYS A 160 17.30 12.47 9.85
C LYS A 160 16.61 13.82 9.67
N ILE A 161 16.31 14.15 8.42
CA ILE A 161 15.59 15.37 8.04
C ILE A 161 14.15 14.99 7.66
N TYR A 162 13.19 15.81 8.05
CA TYR A 162 11.78 15.63 7.65
C TYR A 162 11.54 16.22 6.25
N ASN A 163 11.77 15.38 5.24
CA ASN A 163 11.67 15.71 3.82
C ASN A 163 10.71 14.75 3.08
N TYR A 164 10.72 14.78 1.74
CA TYR A 164 9.87 13.92 0.89
C TYR A 164 9.90 12.43 1.26
N GLY A 165 11.03 11.89 1.70
CA GLY A 165 11.13 10.49 2.15
C GLY A 165 10.22 10.17 3.35
N CYS A 166 9.82 11.19 4.12
CA CYS A 166 8.79 11.10 5.14
C CYS A 166 7.41 11.53 4.63
N PHE A 167 7.32 12.60 3.83
CA PHE A 167 6.05 13.16 3.34
C PHE A 167 5.18 12.13 2.63
N LYS A 168 5.81 11.33 1.76
CA LYS A 168 5.12 10.35 0.92
C LYS A 168 4.19 9.40 1.68
N CYS A 169 4.41 9.19 2.99
CA CYS A 169 3.56 8.35 3.84
C CYS A 169 2.88 9.11 4.98
N HIS A 170 3.20 10.38 5.19
CA HIS A 170 2.83 11.13 6.39
C HIS A 170 2.12 12.46 6.10
N THR A 171 2.01 12.89 4.85
CA THR A 171 1.36 14.13 4.41
C THR A 171 0.53 13.89 3.14
N THR A 172 -0.15 14.92 2.65
CA THR A 172 -0.94 14.90 1.41
C THR A 172 -0.50 16.01 0.47
N GLY A 173 -0.41 15.73 -0.83
CA GLY A 173 0.08 16.65 -1.85
C GLY A 173 1.55 16.98 -1.67
N GLY A 174 2.37 15.99 -1.35
CA GLY A 174 3.80 16.19 -1.13
C GLY A 174 4.48 16.71 -2.40
N ASP A 175 5.55 17.48 -2.28
CA ASP A 175 6.43 17.88 -3.38
C ASP A 175 7.86 18.01 -2.86
N THR A 176 8.84 17.70 -3.71
CA THR A 176 10.27 17.82 -3.40
C THR A 176 10.78 19.27 -3.46
N ALA A 177 10.05 20.16 -4.12
CA ALA A 177 10.38 21.56 -4.27
C ALA A 177 9.99 22.39 -3.03
N SER A 178 10.67 23.52 -2.85
CA SER A 178 10.39 24.48 -1.78
C SER A 178 10.65 23.93 -0.38
N SER A 179 9.99 24.51 0.63
CA SER A 179 10.09 24.08 2.02
C SER A 179 8.79 24.40 2.77
N TRP A 180 8.26 23.40 3.48
CA TRP A 180 7.13 23.56 4.39
C TRP A 180 7.49 24.36 5.65
N LEU A 181 8.79 24.42 6.00
CA LEU A 181 9.28 25.09 7.19
C LEU A 181 10.05 26.36 6.83
N ALA A 182 9.52 27.50 7.26
CA ALA A 182 10.11 28.80 6.96
C ALA A 182 11.55 28.91 7.49
N GLY A 183 12.48 29.28 6.59
CA GLY A 183 13.90 29.49 6.93
C GLY A 183 14.76 28.23 6.91
N VAL A 184 14.21 27.07 6.53
CA VAL A 184 14.96 25.83 6.31
C VAL A 184 14.81 25.45 4.85
N ASP A 185 15.89 25.47 4.07
CA ASP A 185 15.81 25.22 2.63
C ASP A 185 15.74 23.72 2.31
N GLY A 186 15.04 23.36 1.23
CA GLY A 186 15.12 22.04 0.61
C GLY A 186 14.43 20.90 1.37
N LEU A 187 13.48 21.21 2.26
CA LEU A 187 12.67 20.16 2.88
C LEU A 187 11.62 19.59 1.93
N GLY A 188 11.22 20.33 0.89
CA GLY A 188 10.03 20.05 0.11
C GLY A 188 8.76 20.64 0.78
N THR A 189 7.61 20.52 0.14
CA THR A 189 6.33 21.04 0.65
C THR A 189 5.26 19.96 0.64
N PHE A 190 4.10 20.27 1.23
CA PHE A 190 2.89 19.46 1.13
C PHE A 190 1.65 20.36 1.29
N THR A 191 0.49 19.90 0.86
CA THR A 191 -0.77 20.65 0.99
C THR A 191 -1.40 20.50 2.38
N GLU A 192 -1.40 19.27 2.92
CA GLU A 192 -1.98 18.97 4.23
C GLU A 192 -1.06 18.05 5.05
N GLY A 193 -0.95 18.32 6.36
CA GLY A 193 -0.27 17.42 7.28
C GLY A 193 -1.15 16.20 7.57
N GLY A 194 -0.56 15.01 7.53
CA GLY A 194 -1.31 13.76 7.64
C GLY A 194 -1.80 13.23 6.29
N VAL A 195 -2.37 12.03 6.32
CA VAL A 195 -3.00 11.40 5.16
C VAL A 195 -4.45 11.87 5.11
N GLY A 196 -4.68 12.90 4.29
CA GLY A 196 -5.96 13.54 4.00
C GLY A 196 -6.78 12.80 2.96
N CYS A 197 -7.97 13.33 2.64
CA CYS A 197 -8.85 12.75 1.62
C CYS A 197 -8.12 12.62 0.27
N GLU A 198 -7.43 13.69 -0.13
CA GLU A 198 -6.76 13.80 -1.43
C GLU A 198 -5.43 13.01 -1.47
N GLY A 199 -4.92 12.53 -0.34
CA GLY A 199 -3.79 11.60 -0.32
C GLY A 199 -4.19 10.19 -0.78
N CYS A 200 -5.50 9.91 -0.84
CA CYS A 200 -6.08 8.71 -1.40
C CYS A 200 -6.90 8.96 -2.66
N HIS A 201 -7.42 10.16 -2.86
CA HIS A 201 -8.35 10.52 -3.94
C HIS A 201 -7.76 11.45 -5.00
N GLY A 202 -6.50 11.87 -4.85
CA GLY A 202 -5.86 12.86 -5.71
C GLY A 202 -6.41 14.28 -5.51
N PRO A 203 -5.90 15.27 -6.26
CA PRO A 203 -6.34 16.66 -6.21
C PRO A 203 -7.83 16.79 -6.55
N GLY A 204 -8.60 17.39 -5.64
CA GLY A 204 -10.06 17.38 -5.70
C GLY A 204 -10.71 18.55 -6.43
N SER A 205 -9.98 19.49 -7.03
CA SER A 205 -10.57 20.70 -7.66
C SER A 205 -11.59 20.37 -8.74
N ASP A 206 -11.28 19.38 -9.57
CA ASP A 206 -12.10 19.00 -10.72
C ASP A 206 -13.32 18.22 -10.24
N HIS A 207 -13.11 17.24 -9.35
CA HIS A 207 -14.18 16.53 -8.65
C HIS A 207 -15.14 17.48 -7.92
N ALA A 208 -14.62 18.47 -7.19
CA ALA A 208 -15.45 19.44 -6.46
C ALA A 208 -16.29 20.31 -7.41
N SER A 209 -15.79 20.56 -8.62
CA SER A 209 -16.45 21.37 -9.65
C SER A 209 -17.47 20.57 -10.45
N SER A 210 -17.13 19.35 -10.85
CA SER A 210 -17.96 18.47 -11.69
C SER A 210 -18.94 17.63 -10.88
N MET A 211 -18.61 17.35 -9.62
CA MET A 211 -19.26 16.37 -8.75
C MET A 211 -19.28 14.95 -9.33
N SER A 212 -18.25 14.56 -10.09
CA SER A 212 -18.12 13.25 -10.72
C SER A 212 -17.05 12.39 -10.04
N ALA A 213 -17.35 11.11 -9.81
CA ALA A 213 -16.34 10.16 -9.35
C ALA A 213 -15.27 9.86 -10.41
N ASP A 214 -15.55 10.17 -11.68
CA ASP A 214 -14.59 9.99 -12.78
C ASP A 214 -13.40 10.98 -12.69
N ASP A 215 -13.52 12.05 -11.89
CA ASP A 215 -12.46 13.05 -11.67
C ASP A 215 -11.68 12.78 -10.36
N ILE A 216 -11.74 11.54 -9.87
CA ILE A 216 -10.96 11.05 -8.73
C ILE A 216 -9.80 10.23 -9.28
N ASP A 217 -8.59 10.50 -8.80
CA ASP A 217 -7.38 9.75 -9.18
C ASP A 217 -6.79 9.10 -7.93
N LEU A 218 -7.08 7.81 -7.73
CA LEU A 218 -6.60 7.05 -6.58
C LEU A 218 -5.09 6.77 -6.60
N VAL A 219 -4.41 7.03 -7.72
CA VAL A 219 -3.00 6.70 -7.89
C VAL A 219 -2.15 7.94 -8.15
N TYR A 220 -2.74 9.13 -8.06
CA TYR A 220 -2.11 10.42 -8.32
C TYR A 220 -0.75 10.57 -7.61
N GLU A 221 -0.71 10.42 -6.28
CA GLU A 221 0.51 10.60 -5.49
C GLU A 221 1.63 9.64 -5.95
N PHE A 222 1.25 8.41 -6.31
CA PHE A 222 2.20 7.48 -6.88
C PHE A 222 2.67 7.95 -8.26
N ALA A 223 1.75 8.25 -9.18
CA ALA A 223 2.09 8.63 -10.55
C ALA A 223 2.94 9.90 -10.61
N HIS A 224 2.68 10.86 -9.74
CA HIS A 224 3.29 12.18 -9.72
C HIS A 224 4.72 12.15 -9.17
N LEU A 225 4.99 11.44 -8.07
CA LEU A 225 6.29 11.51 -7.40
C LEU A 225 6.94 10.15 -7.09
N ASP A 226 6.14 9.13 -6.79
CA ASP A 226 6.66 7.81 -6.41
C ASP A 226 6.94 6.88 -7.63
N ASN A 227 6.42 7.20 -8.82
CA ASN A 227 6.69 6.48 -10.08
C ASN A 227 8.16 6.64 -10.51
N SER A 228 8.82 7.70 -10.05
CA SER A 228 10.27 7.90 -10.23
C SER A 228 11.12 6.84 -9.52
N ILE A 229 10.53 6.08 -8.58
CA ILE A 229 11.17 5.07 -7.75
C ILE A 229 10.95 3.64 -8.29
N GLY A 230 10.19 3.49 -9.39
CA GLY A 230 10.16 2.25 -10.17
C GLY A 230 9.21 1.14 -9.67
N GLY A 231 8.06 1.48 -9.09
CA GLY A 231 6.95 0.55 -8.78
C GLY A 231 7.14 -0.40 -7.58
N LEU A 232 6.08 -1.12 -7.17
CA LEU A 232 6.14 -2.14 -6.11
C LEU A 232 6.71 -3.46 -6.68
N GLU A 233 7.98 -3.80 -6.49
CA GLU A 233 8.50 -5.11 -6.95
C GLU A 233 8.01 -6.27 -6.08
N ARG A 234 7.49 -7.31 -6.73
CA ARG A 234 7.15 -8.59 -6.11
C ARG A 234 7.46 -9.78 -7.03
N TYR A 235 8.12 -10.78 -6.46
CA TYR A 235 8.79 -11.90 -7.11
C TYR A 235 9.52 -11.56 -8.43
N GLY A 236 10.26 -10.45 -8.47
CA GLY A 236 10.97 -10.00 -9.68
C GLY A 236 10.12 -9.15 -10.63
N THR A 237 8.85 -8.88 -10.28
CA THR A 237 7.90 -8.14 -11.11
C THR A 237 7.55 -6.81 -10.45
N VAL A 238 7.96 -5.71 -11.08
CA VAL A 238 7.56 -4.36 -10.70
C VAL A 238 6.05 -4.17 -10.98
N GLN A 239 5.27 -3.98 -9.92
CA GLN A 239 3.89 -3.51 -10.00
C GLN A 239 3.91 -2.00 -10.20
N THR A 240 3.17 -1.52 -11.18
CA THR A 240 2.85 -0.09 -11.31
C THR A 240 1.33 0.02 -11.18
N PRO A 241 0.82 1.09 -10.56
CA PRO A 241 -0.61 1.33 -10.60
C PRO A 241 -1.02 1.57 -12.04
N ASP A 242 -2.26 1.21 -12.36
CA ASP A 242 -2.86 1.58 -13.63
C ASP A 242 -2.85 3.11 -13.77
N PRO A 243 -2.16 3.70 -14.76
CA PRO A 243 -2.14 5.15 -14.95
C PRO A 243 -3.51 5.74 -15.32
N GLU A 244 -4.52 4.89 -15.60
CA GLU A 244 -5.91 5.29 -15.86
C GLU A 244 -6.90 4.70 -14.82
N GLY A 245 -6.43 4.13 -13.69
CA GLY A 245 -7.25 3.21 -12.88
C GLY A 245 -7.31 3.41 -11.35
N ASP A 246 -8.45 2.99 -10.80
CA ASP A 246 -8.78 2.90 -9.37
C ASP A 246 -8.13 1.67 -8.71
N ASP A 247 -6.82 1.68 -8.45
CA ASP A 247 -6.15 0.59 -7.72
C ASP A 247 -6.04 0.84 -6.22
N VAL A 248 -7.15 0.58 -5.52
CA VAL A 248 -7.25 0.73 -4.06
C VAL A 248 -6.24 -0.15 -3.29
N ASN A 249 -5.85 -1.30 -3.84
CA ASN A 249 -4.87 -2.19 -3.17
C ASN A 249 -3.47 -1.61 -3.26
N PHE A 250 -3.11 -1.15 -4.45
CA PHE A 250 -1.84 -0.52 -4.72
C PHE A 250 -1.69 0.75 -3.87
N LEU A 251 -2.75 1.55 -3.78
CA LEU A 251 -2.80 2.78 -2.98
C LEU A 251 -2.37 2.55 -1.53
N CYS A 252 -2.96 1.57 -0.82
CA CYS A 252 -2.56 1.27 0.56
C CYS A 252 -1.10 0.81 0.66
N GLY A 253 -0.64 0.05 -0.35
CA GLY A 253 0.72 -0.45 -0.46
C GLY A 253 1.79 0.63 -0.56
N THR A 254 1.48 1.81 -1.13
CA THR A 254 2.44 2.94 -1.25
C THR A 254 3.05 3.36 0.09
N CYS A 255 2.28 3.23 1.18
CA CYS A 255 2.67 3.62 2.52
C CYS A 255 2.87 2.45 3.49
N HIS A 256 2.15 1.34 3.26
CA HIS A 256 2.20 0.14 4.11
C HIS A 256 3.20 -0.92 3.61
N ASN A 257 4.28 -0.48 2.97
CA ASN A 257 5.47 -1.26 2.60
C ASN A 257 6.75 -0.53 3.06
N ARG A 258 7.88 -1.23 3.23
CA ARG A 258 9.20 -0.59 3.50
C ARG A 258 10.13 -0.57 2.31
N GLY A 259 10.01 -1.56 1.46
CA GLY A 259 10.87 -1.75 0.33
C GLY A 259 10.13 -2.65 -0.61
N TYR A 260 9.85 -2.10 -1.78
CA TYR A 260 9.46 -2.75 -3.03
C TYR A 260 10.37 -3.96 -3.31
N THR A 261 10.23 -5.04 -2.53
CA THR A 261 11.12 -6.20 -2.52
C THR A 261 10.32 -7.47 -2.27
N ASN A 262 10.84 -8.59 -2.76
CA ASN A 262 10.18 -9.90 -2.65
C ASN A 262 10.06 -10.47 -1.23
N LYS A 263 10.58 -9.79 -0.21
CA LYS A 263 10.72 -10.33 1.14
C LYS A 263 10.02 -9.43 2.14
N ILE A 264 9.33 -10.06 3.07
CA ILE A 264 8.75 -9.39 4.23
C ILE A 264 9.89 -9.09 5.21
N ASP A 265 10.18 -7.82 5.37
CA ASP A 265 11.37 -7.31 6.01
C ASP A 265 11.28 -7.48 7.55
N ALA A 266 12.33 -8.00 8.18
CA ALA A 266 12.34 -8.31 9.62
C ALA A 266 13.62 -7.82 10.31
N SER A 267 13.52 -7.57 11.61
CA SER A 267 14.69 -7.26 12.44
C SER A 267 14.38 -7.44 13.91
N GLY A 268 15.37 -7.82 14.72
CA GLY A 268 15.22 -7.94 16.17
C GLY A 268 14.18 -8.99 16.59
N GLY A 269 13.96 -10.01 15.75
CA GLY A 269 12.96 -11.05 16.00
C GLY A 269 11.52 -10.58 15.80
N PHE A 270 11.28 -9.55 15.00
CA PHE A 270 9.93 -9.14 14.62
C PHE A 270 9.90 -8.77 13.14
N VAL A 271 8.74 -8.93 12.51
CA VAL A 271 8.45 -8.27 11.24
C VAL A 271 8.57 -6.76 11.47
N LYS A 272 9.20 -6.03 10.54
CA LYS A 272 9.29 -4.58 10.67
C LYS A 272 7.89 -3.97 10.45
N HIS A 273 7.69 -2.76 10.94
CA HIS A 273 6.48 -2.01 10.63
C HIS A 273 6.47 -1.52 9.18
N HIS A 274 5.28 -1.33 8.61
CA HIS A 274 5.06 -1.08 7.18
C HIS A 274 5.37 -2.30 6.32
N GLU A 275 4.90 -3.47 6.73
CA GLU A 275 5.01 -4.71 5.95
C GLU A 275 3.62 -5.33 5.74
N GLN A 276 2.54 -4.65 6.15
CA GLN A 276 1.20 -5.22 6.09
C GLN A 276 0.77 -5.53 4.66
N TRP A 277 1.22 -4.71 3.70
CA TRP A 277 1.02 -4.99 2.29
C TRP A 277 1.79 -6.26 1.87
N ASP A 278 3.10 -6.36 2.18
CA ASP A 278 3.95 -7.50 1.83
C ASP A 278 3.46 -8.83 2.46
N GLU A 279 3.01 -8.75 3.72
CA GLU A 279 2.39 -9.87 4.44
C GLU A 279 1.08 -10.33 3.77
N MET A 280 0.18 -9.38 3.48
CA MET A 280 -1.11 -9.68 2.86
C MET A 280 -0.94 -10.20 1.44
N ALA A 281 0.00 -9.61 0.69
CA ALA A 281 0.38 -10.05 -0.64
C ALA A 281 0.79 -11.52 -0.63
N SER A 282 1.56 -11.92 0.37
CA SER A 282 2.05 -13.30 0.55
C SER A 282 0.98 -14.28 1.07
N SER A 283 -0.24 -13.82 1.34
CA SER A 283 -1.31 -14.64 1.89
C SER A 283 -2.21 -15.26 0.81
N LEU A 284 -2.82 -16.40 1.15
CA LEU A 284 -3.87 -17.03 0.33
C LEU A 284 -5.10 -16.13 0.15
N HIS A 285 -5.31 -15.14 1.02
CA HIS A 285 -6.43 -14.21 0.88
C HIS A 285 -6.22 -13.30 -0.32
N MET A 286 -5.03 -12.69 -0.47
CA MET A 286 -4.76 -11.84 -1.63
C MET A 286 -4.66 -12.68 -2.90
N GLU A 287 -4.11 -13.89 -2.82
CA GLU A 287 -4.12 -14.84 -3.93
C GLU A 287 -5.55 -15.21 -4.39
N SER A 288 -6.50 -15.23 -3.45
CA SER A 288 -7.93 -15.47 -3.73
C SER A 288 -8.68 -14.22 -4.19
N GLY A 289 -7.99 -13.10 -4.44
CA GLY A 289 -8.55 -11.85 -4.94
C GLY A 289 -9.09 -10.90 -3.85
N LEU A 290 -8.77 -11.14 -2.57
CA LEU A 290 -9.18 -10.23 -1.50
C LEU A 290 -8.24 -9.04 -1.41
N THR A 291 -8.82 -7.91 -1.02
CA THR A 291 -8.21 -6.58 -0.97
C THR A 291 -8.17 -6.06 0.46
N CYS A 292 -7.43 -4.99 0.72
CA CYS A 292 -7.45 -4.32 2.02
C CYS A 292 -8.89 -3.91 2.39
N ILE A 293 -9.61 -3.33 1.44
CA ILE A 293 -11.00 -2.88 1.61
C ILE A 293 -12.05 -4.00 1.57
N THR A 294 -11.62 -5.26 1.38
CA THR A 294 -12.54 -6.39 1.60
C THR A 294 -12.89 -6.51 3.09
N CYS A 295 -11.92 -6.20 3.96
CA CYS A 295 -12.08 -6.32 5.41
C CYS A 295 -12.13 -4.97 6.13
N HIS A 296 -11.58 -3.91 5.53
CA HIS A 296 -11.46 -2.60 6.15
C HIS A 296 -12.35 -1.53 5.48
N ASP A 297 -13.03 -0.70 6.26
CA ASP A 297 -13.51 0.60 5.77
C ASP A 297 -12.32 1.57 5.76
N PRO A 298 -11.95 2.14 4.61
CA PRO A 298 -10.77 3.02 4.50
C PRO A 298 -10.92 4.34 5.25
N HIS A 299 -12.13 4.73 5.66
CA HIS A 299 -12.39 5.98 6.37
C HIS A 299 -12.40 5.79 7.89
N LYS A 300 -12.69 4.59 8.38
CA LYS A 300 -12.90 4.33 9.81
C LYS A 300 -11.66 3.77 10.49
N ARG A 301 -11.49 4.11 11.76
CA ARG A 301 -10.48 3.47 12.61
C ARG A 301 -10.80 2.00 12.88
N VAL A 302 -9.75 1.21 13.02
CA VAL A 302 -9.81 -0.21 13.37
C VAL A 302 -9.47 -0.47 14.84
N ILE A 303 -9.03 0.55 15.57
CA ILE A 303 -8.62 0.46 16.98
C ILE A 303 -9.68 1.09 17.90
N TRP A 304 -9.70 0.64 19.16
CA TRP A 304 -10.62 1.03 20.24
C TRP A 304 -12.07 0.52 20.10
N ASP A 305 -12.76 0.87 19.02
CA ASP A 305 -14.15 0.46 18.77
C ASP A 305 -14.30 -0.59 17.66
N GLY A 306 -13.28 -0.71 16.80
CA GLY A 306 -13.23 -1.74 15.74
C GLY A 306 -14.24 -1.51 14.61
N GLU A 307 -14.84 -0.32 14.52
CA GLU A 307 -15.88 -0.03 13.52
C GLU A 307 -15.39 -0.08 12.07
N GLY A 308 -14.09 0.07 11.86
CA GLY A 308 -13.46 -0.08 10.56
C GLY A 308 -13.31 -1.51 10.06
N ILE A 309 -13.70 -2.53 10.84
CA ILE A 309 -13.72 -3.93 10.38
C ILE A 309 -15.10 -4.26 9.81
N ILE A 310 -15.20 -4.35 8.48
CA ILE A 310 -16.47 -4.57 7.77
C ILE A 310 -16.72 -6.02 7.36
N LYS A 311 -15.71 -6.90 7.52
CA LYS A 311 -15.82 -8.32 7.25
C LYS A 311 -15.19 -9.14 8.38
N ASN A 312 -15.96 -10.06 8.95
CA ASN A 312 -15.49 -10.95 10.00
C ASN A 312 -15.04 -12.30 9.43
N CYS A 313 -14.03 -12.93 10.05
CA CYS A 313 -13.47 -14.21 9.61
C CYS A 313 -14.56 -15.29 9.48
N GLY A 314 -15.50 -15.33 10.43
CA GLY A 314 -16.57 -16.34 10.49
C GLY A 314 -17.57 -16.29 9.33
N GLU A 315 -17.63 -15.18 8.59
CA GLU A 315 -18.49 -15.07 7.40
C GLU A 315 -17.99 -15.94 6.24
N CYS A 316 -16.68 -16.21 6.18
CA CYS A 316 -16.06 -17.11 5.20
C CYS A 316 -15.60 -18.45 5.83
N HIS A 317 -15.19 -18.43 7.09
CA HIS A 317 -14.62 -19.56 7.84
C HIS A 317 -15.61 -20.16 8.85
N SER A 318 -16.85 -20.36 8.43
CA SER A 318 -17.93 -20.87 9.31
C SER A 318 -17.63 -22.25 9.89
N ALA A 319 -16.91 -23.11 9.15
CA ALA A 319 -16.46 -24.41 9.63
C ALA A 319 -15.48 -24.27 10.81
N GLN A 320 -14.54 -23.34 10.73
CA GLN A 320 -13.56 -23.07 11.78
C GLN A 320 -14.22 -22.47 13.03
N VAL A 321 -15.24 -21.62 12.84
CA VAL A 321 -16.07 -21.08 13.96
C VAL A 321 -16.77 -22.21 14.73
N ALA A 322 -17.22 -23.25 14.03
CA ALA A 322 -17.87 -24.40 14.66
C ALA A 322 -16.90 -25.30 15.46
N THR A 323 -15.59 -25.17 15.23
CA THR A 323 -14.55 -26.01 15.82
C THR A 323 -13.53 -25.20 16.63
N VAL A 324 -13.92 -24.03 17.17
CA VAL A 324 -13.02 -23.20 17.98
C VAL A 324 -12.52 -24.00 19.18
N ASN A 325 -11.20 -24.19 19.24
CA ASN A 325 -10.52 -25.00 20.26
C ASN A 325 -10.02 -24.18 21.46
N HIS A 326 -10.50 -22.95 21.62
CA HIS A 326 -10.06 -22.04 22.68
C HIS A 326 -11.24 -21.58 23.57
N GLY A 327 -10.95 -21.32 24.85
CA GLY A 327 -11.94 -20.84 25.83
C GLY A 327 -12.51 -19.45 25.51
N VAL A 328 -13.55 -19.07 26.27
CA VAL A 328 -14.26 -17.78 26.15
C VAL A 328 -13.28 -16.62 26.24
N GLY A 329 -13.21 -15.79 25.20
CA GLY A 329 -12.43 -14.54 25.16
C GLY A 329 -11.35 -14.47 24.08
N ALA A 330 -10.86 -15.61 23.56
CA ALA A 330 -9.94 -15.62 22.43
C ALA A 330 -10.69 -15.43 21.10
N THR A 331 -10.14 -14.58 20.24
CA THR A 331 -10.66 -14.27 18.90
C THR A 331 -9.76 -14.86 17.82
N CYS A 332 -10.25 -14.94 16.58
CA CYS A 332 -9.43 -15.36 15.43
C CYS A 332 -8.15 -14.51 15.30
N LEU A 333 -8.25 -13.22 15.60
CA LEU A 333 -7.15 -12.25 15.48
C LEU A 333 -6.03 -12.50 16.47
N ASP A 334 -6.30 -13.12 17.62
CA ASP A 334 -5.28 -13.31 18.66
C ASP A 334 -4.21 -14.31 18.24
N CYS A 335 -4.58 -15.30 17.42
CA CYS A 335 -3.66 -16.29 16.86
C CYS A 335 -3.26 -16.00 15.42
N HIS A 336 -4.22 -15.59 14.56
CA HIS A 336 -3.98 -15.43 13.13
C HIS A 336 -3.55 -14.02 12.73
N MET A 337 -3.77 -13.01 13.57
CA MET A 337 -3.24 -11.66 13.37
C MET A 337 -2.56 -11.15 14.65
N PRO A 338 -1.63 -11.92 15.22
CA PRO A 338 -0.98 -11.57 16.47
C PRO A 338 -0.09 -10.34 16.26
N TYR A 339 0.35 -9.74 17.35
CA TYR A 339 1.33 -8.66 17.28
C TYR A 339 2.73 -9.20 16.95
N ALA A 340 2.94 -9.72 15.74
CA ALA A 340 4.22 -10.29 15.29
C ALA A 340 5.16 -9.26 14.63
N ALA A 341 4.69 -8.02 14.46
CA ALA A 341 5.46 -6.91 13.94
C ALA A 341 5.79 -5.87 15.02
N LYS A 342 6.97 -5.25 14.93
CA LYS A 342 7.46 -4.22 15.86
C LYS A 342 7.77 -2.91 15.14
N SER A 343 7.28 -1.82 15.71
CA SER A 343 7.52 -0.46 15.26
C SER A 343 8.16 0.43 16.30
N GLY A 344 7.69 0.34 17.55
CA GLY A 344 8.22 1.13 18.66
C GLY A 344 8.68 0.23 19.80
N THR A 345 7.82 -0.68 20.23
CA THR A 345 8.03 -1.44 21.47
C THR A 345 7.45 -2.86 21.38
N THR A 346 7.82 -3.70 22.34
CA THR A 346 7.15 -4.99 22.59
C THR A 346 5.98 -4.79 23.54
N ARG A 347 5.12 -5.79 23.69
CA ARG A 347 3.97 -5.78 24.62
C ARG A 347 4.07 -6.98 25.56
N GLY A 348 4.02 -6.73 26.86
CA GLY A 348 4.10 -7.79 27.87
C GLY A 348 5.48 -8.45 27.96
N GLY A 349 5.62 -9.44 28.85
CA GLY A 349 6.91 -10.03 29.20
C GLY A 349 7.40 -11.18 28.30
N SER A 350 6.60 -11.59 27.29
CA SER A 350 6.84 -12.83 26.54
C SER A 350 8.03 -12.79 25.58
N GLY A 351 8.40 -11.60 25.10
CA GLY A 351 9.35 -11.42 24.01
C GLY A 351 8.81 -11.77 22.61
N PHE A 352 7.58 -12.27 22.48
CA PHE A 352 6.95 -12.67 21.21
C PHE A 352 5.76 -11.80 20.80
N LYS A 353 5.66 -10.61 21.37
CA LYS A 353 4.55 -9.69 21.10
C LYS A 353 5.11 -8.29 20.88
N GLY A 354 5.03 -7.81 19.65
CA GLY A 354 5.35 -6.45 19.24
C GLY A 354 4.16 -5.52 19.46
N ASP A 355 4.01 -4.52 18.59
CA ASP A 355 2.98 -3.48 18.68
C ASP A 355 2.16 -3.30 17.41
N VAL A 356 2.45 -4.05 16.35
CA VAL A 356 1.70 -4.10 15.08
C VAL A 356 1.17 -5.50 14.80
N ARG A 357 -0.12 -5.60 14.42
CA ARG A 357 -0.75 -6.87 14.04
C ARG A 357 -0.25 -7.31 12.66
N SER A 358 0.08 -8.59 12.56
CA SER A 358 0.50 -9.24 11.31
C SER A 358 -0.70 -9.53 10.40
N HIS A 359 -0.46 -9.49 9.09
CA HIS A 359 -1.39 -9.89 8.04
C HIS A 359 -0.93 -11.16 7.29
N LEU A 360 -0.09 -12.00 7.90
CA LEU A 360 0.30 -13.29 7.33
C LEU A 360 -0.83 -14.34 7.39
N LEU A 361 -1.67 -14.29 8.44
CA LEU A 361 -2.84 -15.15 8.71
C LEU A 361 -2.54 -16.64 8.91
N ALA A 362 -1.80 -17.27 7.99
CA ALA A 362 -1.41 -18.66 8.06
C ALA A 362 -0.44 -18.90 9.22
N ILE A 363 -0.58 -20.05 9.87
CA ILE A 363 0.30 -20.51 10.96
C ILE A 363 0.87 -21.86 10.56
N THR A 364 2.20 -21.97 10.52
CA THR A 364 2.87 -23.27 10.35
C THR A 364 3.19 -23.84 11.74
N PRO A 365 2.54 -24.95 12.16
CA PRO A 365 2.58 -25.46 13.53
C PRO A 365 3.84 -26.28 13.80
N ASP A 366 5.00 -25.64 13.76
CA ASP A 366 6.30 -26.26 14.08
C ASP A 366 7.13 -25.37 15.01
N THR A 367 8.29 -25.89 15.43
CA THR A 367 9.25 -25.17 16.29
C THR A 367 10.22 -24.31 15.49
N ALA A 368 10.12 -24.29 14.16
CA ALA A 368 11.05 -23.55 13.33
C ALA A 368 10.77 -22.05 13.43
N SER A 369 11.83 -21.26 13.32
CA SER A 369 11.70 -19.80 13.19
C SER A 369 10.90 -19.46 11.93
N MET A 370 10.01 -18.48 12.04
CA MET A 370 9.37 -17.87 10.88
C MET A 370 10.31 -16.91 10.12
N PHE A 371 11.46 -16.57 10.69
CA PHE A 371 12.47 -15.73 10.05
C PHE A 371 13.60 -16.55 9.46
N ILE A 372 14.25 -16.03 8.41
CA ILE A 372 15.47 -16.61 7.86
C ILE A 372 16.60 -16.57 8.90
N ALA A 373 17.68 -17.32 8.65
CA ALA A 373 18.73 -17.59 9.64
C ALA A 373 19.41 -16.33 10.22
N ASP A 374 19.51 -15.25 9.45
CA ASP A 374 20.07 -13.97 9.90
C ASP A 374 19.02 -13.03 10.54
N GLY A 375 17.74 -13.43 10.54
CA GLY A 375 16.63 -12.67 11.11
C GLY A 375 16.20 -11.44 10.30
N SER A 376 16.70 -11.27 9.07
CA SER A 376 16.45 -10.06 8.26
C SER A 376 15.14 -10.08 7.47
N ALA A 377 14.49 -11.24 7.34
CA ALA A 377 13.20 -11.38 6.66
C ALA A 377 12.38 -12.57 7.18
N VAL A 378 11.07 -12.58 6.89
CA VAL A 378 10.22 -13.76 7.03
C VAL A 378 10.65 -14.80 5.98
N ARG A 379 10.60 -16.08 6.34
CA ARG A 379 10.84 -17.19 5.42
C ARG A 379 9.69 -17.30 4.44
N ASP A 380 10.04 -17.32 3.16
CA ASP A 380 9.15 -17.69 2.07
C ASP A 380 9.95 -18.51 1.06
N ASP A 381 10.06 -19.80 1.33
CA ASP A 381 10.84 -20.76 0.55
C ASP A 381 10.02 -22.01 0.20
N ASP A 382 10.62 -22.97 -0.49
CA ASP A 382 9.93 -24.19 -0.91
C ASP A 382 9.61 -25.13 0.26
N GLU A 383 10.28 -24.96 1.40
CA GLU A 383 10.07 -25.77 2.60
C GLU A 383 9.08 -25.12 3.56
N ARG A 384 9.03 -23.78 3.57
CA ARG A 384 8.13 -22.98 4.42
C ARG A 384 7.72 -21.70 3.70
N LYS A 385 6.45 -21.64 3.30
CA LYS A 385 5.81 -20.41 2.83
C LYS A 385 5.67 -19.39 3.94
N ALA A 386 5.60 -18.11 3.57
CA ALA A 386 5.37 -16.99 4.47
C ALA A 386 4.19 -17.28 5.41
N SER A 387 4.48 -17.40 6.70
CA SER A 387 3.50 -17.78 7.71
C SER A 387 4.00 -17.50 9.12
N LEU A 388 3.08 -17.29 10.04
CA LEU A 388 3.34 -17.15 11.46
C LEU A 388 3.90 -18.44 12.06
N SER A 389 4.62 -18.32 13.17
CA SER A 389 4.98 -19.45 14.02
C SER A 389 4.15 -19.47 15.32
N PRO A 390 4.06 -20.62 16.01
CA PRO A 390 3.44 -20.73 17.32
C PRO A 390 4.10 -19.86 18.40
N ALA A 391 5.36 -19.43 18.19
CA ALA A 391 6.01 -18.49 19.08
C ALA A 391 5.21 -17.16 19.16
N TYR A 392 4.84 -16.59 18.02
CA TYR A 392 4.05 -15.34 17.97
C TYR A 392 2.55 -15.60 18.16
N SER A 393 2.05 -16.73 17.66
CA SER A 393 0.61 -17.04 17.65
C SER A 393 0.10 -17.56 19.00
N CYS A 394 0.96 -18.17 19.81
CA CYS A 394 0.56 -18.80 21.08
C CYS A 394 1.31 -18.20 22.27
N LEU A 395 2.64 -18.07 22.20
CA LEU A 395 3.45 -17.58 23.32
C LEU A 395 3.33 -16.06 23.52
N GLY A 396 2.56 -15.36 22.70
CA GLY A 396 2.10 -14.00 23.00
C GLY A 396 1.19 -13.94 24.24
N CYS A 397 0.40 -15.00 24.49
CA CYS A 397 -0.51 -15.12 25.63
C CYS A 397 -0.07 -16.18 26.64
N HIS A 398 0.51 -17.30 26.19
CA HIS A 398 1.01 -18.36 27.07
C HIS A 398 2.45 -18.06 27.53
N ASN A 399 2.64 -17.03 28.35
CA ASN A 399 3.91 -16.32 28.43
C ASN A 399 4.55 -16.11 29.82
N ASN A 400 4.14 -16.89 30.83
CA ASN A 400 4.59 -16.77 32.21
C ASN A 400 4.15 -15.49 32.92
N ASP A 401 3.08 -14.84 32.45
CA ASP A 401 2.43 -13.75 33.19
C ASP A 401 1.53 -14.33 34.29
N ALA A 402 2.00 -14.27 35.54
CA ALA A 402 1.24 -14.75 36.69
C ALA A 402 -0.08 -13.99 36.95
N GLY A 403 -0.31 -12.86 36.27
CA GLY A 403 -1.46 -11.98 36.46
C GLY A 403 -2.61 -12.19 35.47
N ASP A 404 -2.43 -12.97 34.40
CA ASP A 404 -3.44 -13.10 33.32
C ASP A 404 -4.35 -14.33 33.44
N GLY A 405 -3.98 -15.31 34.27
CA GLY A 405 -4.74 -16.54 34.47
C GLY A 405 -4.72 -17.50 33.27
N ILE A 406 -3.79 -17.32 32.33
CA ILE A 406 -3.60 -18.16 31.15
C ILE A 406 -2.52 -19.21 31.46
N PRO A 407 -2.78 -20.52 31.26
CA PRO A 407 -1.78 -21.54 31.55
C PRO A 407 -0.55 -21.41 30.66
N ASP A 408 0.65 -21.38 31.24
CA ASP A 408 1.89 -21.26 30.50
C ASP A 408 2.18 -22.45 29.59
N LYS A 409 2.94 -22.19 28.52
CA LYS A 409 3.39 -23.21 27.57
C LYS A 409 4.83 -22.92 27.15
N THR A 410 5.59 -23.98 27.00
CA THR A 410 6.79 -23.99 26.16
C THR A 410 6.41 -23.95 24.68
N LEU A 411 7.36 -23.63 23.79
CA LEU A 411 7.12 -23.69 22.34
C LEU A 411 6.71 -25.10 21.90
N ASP A 412 7.35 -26.14 22.43
CA ASP A 412 7.02 -27.54 22.12
C ASP A 412 5.58 -27.88 22.54
N GLU A 413 5.13 -27.40 23.70
CA GLU A 413 3.75 -27.60 24.16
C GLU A 413 2.73 -26.80 23.34
N ALA A 414 3.10 -25.59 22.89
CA ALA A 414 2.28 -24.79 21.98
C ALA A 414 2.13 -25.47 20.62
N VAL A 415 3.25 -25.95 20.05
CA VAL A 415 3.27 -26.73 18.80
C VAL A 415 2.40 -27.98 18.96
N ALA A 416 2.65 -28.80 19.99
CA ALA A 416 1.89 -30.01 20.26
C ALA A 416 0.38 -29.73 20.45
N GLY A 417 0.04 -28.62 21.11
CA GLY A 417 -1.33 -28.17 21.29
C GLY A 417 -1.99 -27.70 19.99
N SER A 418 -1.22 -27.22 19.02
CA SER A 418 -1.72 -26.77 17.71
C SER A 418 -1.85 -27.89 16.66
N VAL A 419 -1.34 -29.09 16.97
CA VAL A 419 -1.43 -30.26 16.08
C VAL A 419 -2.91 -30.61 15.85
N GLY A 420 -3.31 -30.68 14.57
CA GLY A 420 -4.69 -30.95 14.18
C GLY A 420 -5.56 -29.71 13.97
N MET A 421 -5.14 -28.53 14.44
CA MET A 421 -5.83 -27.26 14.13
C MET A 421 -5.47 -26.72 12.74
N HIS A 422 -4.23 -27.01 12.31
CA HIS A 422 -3.67 -26.56 11.03
C HIS A 422 -3.32 -27.73 10.11
N GLN A 423 -3.87 -28.92 10.40
CA GLN A 423 -3.91 -29.96 9.39
C GLN A 423 -4.95 -29.52 8.38
N TRP A 424 -4.51 -28.82 7.33
CA TRP A 424 -5.25 -28.84 6.08
C TRP A 424 -5.43 -30.32 5.79
N ALA A 425 -6.67 -30.78 5.73
CA ALA A 425 -6.87 -32.09 5.15
C ALA A 425 -6.10 -32.05 3.83
N THR A 426 -5.14 -32.95 3.64
CA THR A 426 -4.44 -33.10 2.35
C THR A 426 -5.43 -33.41 1.24
N ASN A 427 -6.69 -33.67 1.61
CA ASN A 427 -7.90 -33.50 0.84
C ASN A 427 -8.93 -32.67 1.64
N VAL A 428 -8.77 -31.35 1.76
CA VAL A 428 -9.97 -30.51 1.70
C VAL A 428 -10.40 -30.72 0.26
N PRO A 429 -11.51 -31.43 -0.02
CA PRO A 429 -12.09 -31.28 -1.34
C PRO A 429 -12.26 -29.77 -1.44
N ASN A 430 -11.62 -29.12 -2.42
CA ASN A 430 -12.14 -27.85 -2.89
C ASN A 430 -13.63 -28.15 -3.08
N THR A 431 -14.48 -27.68 -2.16
CA THR A 431 -15.90 -28.08 -2.14
C THR A 431 -16.65 -27.51 -3.34
N THR A 432 -15.92 -26.81 -4.19
CA THR A 432 -16.23 -26.54 -5.58
C THR A 432 -15.35 -27.46 -6.44
N ASP A 433 -15.94 -28.44 -7.14
CA ASP A 433 -15.35 -29.13 -8.31
C ASP A 433 -15.13 -28.12 -9.46
N GLU A 434 -14.55 -26.96 -9.17
CA GLU A 434 -14.43 -25.82 -10.06
C GLU A 434 -12.97 -25.40 -10.13
N LEU A 435 -12.53 -25.14 -11.35
CA LEU A 435 -11.27 -24.48 -11.63
C LEU A 435 -11.47 -22.98 -11.42
N ARG A 436 -10.76 -22.38 -10.47
CA ARG A 436 -10.77 -20.93 -10.25
C ARG A 436 -9.58 -20.29 -10.93
N MET A 437 -9.77 -19.08 -11.44
CA MET A 437 -8.74 -18.34 -12.15
C MET A 437 -8.75 -16.89 -11.66
N GLY A 438 -7.57 -16.32 -11.44
CA GLY A 438 -7.35 -14.89 -11.25
C GLY A 438 -6.23 -14.42 -12.17
N ILE A 439 -6.38 -13.23 -12.72
CA ILE A 439 -5.41 -12.64 -13.66
C ILE A 439 -4.82 -11.41 -12.99
N TYR A 440 -3.49 -11.36 -12.88
CA TYR A 440 -2.81 -10.26 -12.21
C TYR A 440 -1.43 -9.97 -12.84
N PRO A 441 -1.07 -8.71 -13.10
CA PRO A 441 -1.95 -7.53 -13.01
C PRO A 441 -3.04 -7.58 -14.09
N ASN A 442 -4.18 -6.94 -13.81
CA ASN A 442 -5.27 -6.80 -14.78
C ASN A 442 -6.06 -5.50 -14.47
N PRO A 443 -5.85 -4.41 -15.24
CA PRO A 443 -5.16 -4.35 -16.53
C PRO A 443 -3.66 -4.68 -16.50
N SER A 444 -3.13 -5.17 -17.62
CA SER A 444 -1.75 -5.63 -17.78
C SER A 444 -0.96 -4.73 -18.74
N GLY A 445 0.27 -4.41 -18.36
CA GLY A 445 1.26 -3.76 -19.25
C GLY A 445 2.02 -4.72 -20.17
N GLY A 446 1.73 -6.02 -20.12
CA GLY A 446 2.46 -7.05 -20.87
C GLY A 446 2.58 -8.34 -20.08
N GLU A 447 3.51 -8.36 -19.14
CA GLU A 447 3.75 -9.51 -18.27
C GLU A 447 2.57 -9.71 -17.30
N THR A 448 2.01 -10.92 -17.30
CA THR A 448 0.77 -11.25 -16.60
C THR A 448 0.88 -12.64 -15.97
N MET A 449 0.45 -12.75 -14.72
CA MET A 449 0.26 -14.01 -14.01
C MET A 449 -1.20 -14.46 -14.12
N ILE A 450 -1.39 -15.71 -14.50
CA ILE A 450 -2.68 -16.38 -14.53
C ILE A 450 -2.64 -17.40 -13.40
N ASN A 451 -3.21 -17.02 -12.26
CA ASN A 451 -3.31 -17.86 -11.06
C ASN A 451 -4.47 -18.83 -11.25
N VAL A 452 -4.20 -20.13 -11.22
CA VAL A 452 -5.21 -21.17 -11.39
C VAL A 452 -5.22 -22.08 -10.17
N ASN A 453 -6.40 -22.29 -9.58
CA ASN A 453 -6.59 -23.23 -8.47
C ASN A 453 -7.26 -24.49 -9.00
N LEU A 454 -6.52 -25.60 -8.99
CA LEU A 454 -6.94 -26.89 -9.53
C LEU A 454 -7.50 -27.80 -8.43
N PRO A 455 -8.72 -28.35 -8.57
CA PRO A 455 -9.26 -29.31 -7.59
C PRO A 455 -8.51 -30.65 -7.60
N SER A 456 -7.82 -30.99 -8.68
CA SER A 456 -6.98 -32.18 -8.81
C SER A 456 -5.85 -31.94 -9.81
N SER A 457 -4.73 -32.65 -9.68
CA SER A 457 -3.63 -32.58 -10.65
C SER A 457 -4.12 -32.93 -12.05
N ALA A 458 -3.85 -32.07 -13.02
CA ALA A 458 -4.37 -32.19 -14.37
C ALA A 458 -3.42 -31.55 -15.39
N GLU A 459 -3.55 -31.98 -16.65
CA GLU A 459 -2.99 -31.26 -17.78
C GLU A 459 -3.83 -30.00 -18.02
N VAL A 460 -3.15 -28.85 -18.09
CA VAL A 460 -3.78 -27.54 -18.26
C VAL A 460 -3.51 -27.02 -19.67
N GLU A 461 -4.57 -26.53 -20.31
CA GLU A 461 -4.52 -25.75 -21.54
C GLU A 461 -4.93 -24.32 -21.25
N MET A 462 -4.05 -23.36 -21.55
CA MET A 462 -4.34 -21.94 -21.49
C MET A 462 -4.43 -21.38 -22.90
N SER A 463 -5.47 -20.60 -23.18
CA SER A 463 -5.64 -19.86 -24.44
C SER A 463 -6.04 -18.42 -24.15
N ILE A 464 -5.49 -17.48 -24.89
CA ILE A 464 -5.86 -16.06 -24.84
C ILE A 464 -6.52 -15.69 -26.16
N TYR A 465 -7.74 -15.16 -26.08
CA TYR A 465 -8.54 -14.77 -27.24
C TYR A 465 -8.63 -13.24 -27.32
N ASN A 466 -8.55 -12.67 -28.52
CA ASN A 466 -8.91 -11.27 -28.72
C ASN A 466 -10.44 -11.09 -28.78
N ALA A 467 -10.91 -9.83 -28.83
CA ALA A 467 -12.34 -9.50 -28.91
C ALA A 467 -13.10 -10.09 -30.12
N THR A 468 -12.40 -10.55 -31.17
CA THR A 468 -13.01 -11.23 -32.32
C THR A 468 -13.09 -12.75 -32.16
N GLY A 469 -12.60 -13.30 -31.05
CA GLY A 469 -12.53 -14.73 -30.78
C GLY A 469 -11.33 -15.44 -31.42
N GLN A 470 -10.34 -14.69 -31.94
CA GLN A 470 -9.11 -15.29 -32.45
C GLN A 470 -8.17 -15.60 -31.29
N VAL A 471 -7.59 -16.80 -31.26
CA VAL A 471 -6.53 -17.19 -30.33
C VAL A 471 -5.26 -16.43 -30.68
N VAL A 472 -4.77 -15.60 -29.76
CA VAL A 472 -3.50 -14.87 -29.90
C VAL A 472 -2.35 -15.58 -29.21
N TYR A 473 -2.65 -16.34 -28.15
CA TYR A 473 -1.68 -17.14 -27.42
C TYR A 473 -2.31 -18.45 -26.97
N MET A 474 -1.53 -19.52 -26.98
CA MET A 474 -1.93 -20.84 -26.50
C MET A 474 -0.72 -21.56 -25.88
N GLU A 475 -0.95 -22.17 -24.73
CA GLU A 475 -0.03 -23.06 -24.05
C GLU A 475 -0.76 -24.37 -23.69
N THR A 476 -0.18 -25.51 -24.09
CA THR A 476 -0.75 -26.85 -23.91
C THR A 476 0.32 -27.82 -23.42
N GLY A 477 -0.06 -28.95 -22.82
CA GLY A 477 0.87 -30.04 -22.51
C GLY A 477 1.58 -29.93 -21.16
N LYS A 478 1.27 -28.91 -20.34
CA LYS A 478 1.81 -28.78 -18.98
C LYS A 478 0.86 -29.41 -17.97
N THR A 479 1.40 -30.32 -17.17
CA THR A 479 0.70 -30.89 -16.01
C THR A 479 1.03 -30.08 -14.78
N TYR A 480 -0.01 -29.65 -14.08
CA TYR A 480 0.10 -28.94 -12.81
C TYR A 480 -0.48 -29.79 -11.69
N SER A 481 0.05 -29.64 -10.48
CA SER A 481 -0.47 -30.36 -9.31
C SER A 481 -1.79 -29.76 -8.83
N ASN A 482 -2.52 -30.48 -7.98
CA ASN A 482 -3.68 -29.93 -7.29
C ASN A 482 -3.29 -28.71 -6.44
N GLY A 483 -4.26 -27.83 -6.19
CA GLY A 483 -4.06 -26.55 -5.50
C GLY A 483 -3.68 -25.41 -6.45
N SER A 484 -3.14 -24.34 -5.89
CA SER A 484 -2.81 -23.12 -6.61
C SER A 484 -1.55 -23.26 -7.46
N GLN A 485 -1.61 -22.72 -8.66
CA GLN A 485 -0.58 -22.79 -9.69
C GLN A 485 -0.52 -21.45 -10.42
N VAL A 486 0.68 -21.06 -10.87
CA VAL A 486 0.87 -19.81 -11.60
C VAL A 486 1.32 -20.12 -13.01
N ILE A 487 0.61 -19.57 -14.00
CA ILE A 487 1.01 -19.58 -15.41
C ILE A 487 1.46 -18.17 -15.77
N TYR A 488 2.67 -18.03 -16.29
CA TYR A 488 3.23 -16.74 -16.69
C TYR A 488 3.01 -16.51 -18.18
N TRP A 489 2.51 -15.33 -18.53
CA TRP A 489 2.39 -14.85 -19.90
C TRP A 489 3.17 -13.54 -20.05
N ASP A 490 4.02 -13.45 -21.06
CA ASP A 490 4.94 -12.33 -21.31
C ASP A 490 4.34 -11.22 -22.19
N GLY A 491 3.03 -11.29 -22.46
CA GLY A 491 2.35 -10.36 -23.34
C GLY A 491 2.66 -10.59 -24.83
N LYS A 492 3.20 -11.75 -25.22
CA LYS A 492 3.49 -12.13 -26.60
C LYS A 492 2.53 -13.19 -27.12
N SER A 493 2.34 -13.19 -28.44
CA SER A 493 1.56 -14.19 -29.16
C SER A 493 2.33 -15.52 -29.26
N SER A 494 1.67 -16.60 -29.67
CA SER A 494 2.34 -17.89 -29.92
C SER A 494 3.44 -17.83 -31.00
N SER A 495 3.48 -16.78 -31.83
CA SER A 495 4.55 -16.51 -32.79
C SER A 495 5.68 -15.64 -32.24
N GLY A 496 5.62 -15.22 -30.98
CA GLY A 496 6.62 -14.38 -30.32
C GLY A 496 6.49 -12.88 -30.59
N GLU A 497 5.44 -12.45 -31.29
CA GLU A 497 5.15 -11.03 -31.54
C GLU A 497 4.37 -10.43 -30.36
N ASP A 498 4.63 -9.16 -30.03
CA ASP A 498 3.88 -8.46 -28.98
C ASP A 498 2.39 -8.38 -29.31
N VAL A 499 1.56 -8.77 -28.34
CA VAL A 499 0.11 -8.60 -28.43
C VAL A 499 -0.21 -7.13 -28.17
N LYS A 500 -1.09 -6.57 -29.00
CA LYS A 500 -1.47 -5.15 -28.95
C LYS A 500 -2.40 -4.86 -27.77
N ALA A 501 -2.45 -3.60 -27.32
CA ALA A 501 -3.46 -3.18 -26.37
C ALA A 501 -4.88 -3.53 -26.83
N GLY A 502 -5.74 -3.90 -25.88
CA GLY A 502 -7.13 -4.24 -26.12
C GLY A 502 -7.72 -5.21 -25.08
N TYR A 503 -8.97 -5.61 -25.31
CA TYR A 503 -9.66 -6.61 -24.52
C TYR A 503 -9.37 -8.02 -25.02
N TYR A 504 -9.03 -8.87 -24.07
CA TYR A 504 -8.74 -10.28 -24.25
C TYR A 504 -9.54 -11.13 -23.27
N PHE A 505 -9.67 -12.41 -23.59
CA PHE A 505 -10.26 -13.41 -22.70
C PHE A 505 -9.24 -14.52 -22.50
N VAL A 506 -8.81 -14.71 -21.26
CA VAL A 506 -8.00 -15.87 -20.91
C VAL A 506 -8.95 -17.01 -20.60
N LYS A 507 -8.71 -18.16 -21.21
CA LYS A 507 -9.42 -19.40 -20.94
C LYS A 507 -8.42 -20.42 -20.45
N VAL A 508 -8.71 -21.02 -19.31
CA VAL A 508 -7.94 -22.14 -18.78
C VAL A 508 -8.85 -23.37 -18.72
N THR A 509 -8.38 -24.48 -19.27
CA THR A 509 -9.07 -25.77 -19.27
C THR A 509 -8.20 -26.80 -18.56
N ALA A 510 -8.78 -27.56 -17.63
CA ALA A 510 -8.12 -28.69 -16.96
C ALA A 510 -9.09 -29.89 -16.90
N GLY A 511 -8.86 -30.89 -17.75
CA GLY A 511 -9.80 -32.00 -17.92
C GLY A 511 -11.18 -31.51 -18.41
N SER A 512 -12.24 -31.73 -17.62
CA SER A 512 -13.60 -31.26 -17.93
C SER A 512 -13.91 -29.85 -17.39
N LEU A 513 -12.98 -29.24 -16.64
CA LEU A 513 -13.18 -27.94 -16.01
C LEU A 513 -12.67 -26.82 -16.92
N THR A 514 -13.36 -25.69 -16.92
CA THR A 514 -12.98 -24.51 -17.69
C THR A 514 -13.29 -23.26 -16.89
N SER A 515 -12.35 -22.32 -16.87
CA SER A 515 -12.57 -20.95 -16.40
C SER A 515 -12.20 -19.96 -17.50
N VAL A 516 -12.95 -18.87 -17.57
CA VAL A 516 -12.72 -17.77 -18.51
C VAL A 516 -12.81 -16.48 -17.73
N ASP A 517 -11.81 -15.61 -17.89
CA ASP A 517 -11.81 -14.30 -17.28
C ASP A 517 -11.26 -13.26 -18.26
N LYS A 518 -11.69 -12.02 -18.08
CA LYS A 518 -11.35 -10.89 -18.95
C LYS A 518 -9.95 -10.40 -18.62
N LEU A 519 -9.11 -10.22 -19.62
CA LEU A 519 -7.81 -9.57 -19.52
C LEU A 519 -7.83 -8.28 -20.31
N ILE A 520 -7.39 -7.18 -19.70
CA ILE A 520 -7.21 -5.89 -20.38
C ILE A 520 -5.70 -5.71 -20.58
N LEU A 521 -5.24 -5.57 -21.82
CA LEU A 521 -3.83 -5.29 -22.14
C LEU A 521 -3.71 -3.83 -22.58
N MET A 522 -2.75 -3.07 -22.04
CA MET A 522 -2.67 -1.61 -22.24
C MET A 522 -1.35 -1.12 -22.86
N LYS A 523 -0.56 -2.02 -23.46
CA LYS A 523 0.73 -1.72 -24.11
C LYS A 523 0.77 -0.50 -25.04
#